data_AF-W1Y3V9-F1
#
_entry.id   AF-W1Y3V9-F1
#
_cell.length_a   1.000
_cell.length_b   1.000
_cell.length_c   1.000
_cell.angle_alpha   90.00
_cell.angle_beta   90.00
_cell.angle_gamma   90.00
#
_symmetry.space_group_name_H-M   'P 1'
#
loop_
_entity.id
_entity.type
_entity.pdbx_description
1 polymer ?
#
loop_
_entity_poly.entity_id
_entity_poly.type
_entity_poly.pdbx_seq_one_letter_code
_entity_poly.pdbx_strand_id
1 'polypeptide(L)' 'HALKGSERSWQRAGHEYTLWMDGEEVMVRANQLEFAGDEMEEGMNYYDEESLSLCGVEDFLQVVAAY' A
#
# COMPACT_ATOMS: atom_id res chain seq x y z
N HIS A 1 12.13 -7.59 25.57
CA HIS A 1 11.68 -6.19 25.46
C HIS A 1 11.91 -5.73 24.03
N ALA A 2 10.90 -5.78 23.17
CA ALA A 2 10.95 -5.11 21.88
C ALA A 2 10.71 -3.61 22.11
N LEU A 3 11.54 -2.77 21.52
CA LEU A 3 11.43 -1.31 21.60
C LEU A 3 10.15 -0.89 20.87
N LYS A 4 9.25 -0.19 21.57
CA LYS A 4 8.06 0.42 20.98
C LYS A 4 8.52 1.39 19.89
N GLY A 5 8.22 1.07 18.62
CA GLY A 5 8.70 1.81 17.44
C GLY A 5 9.82 1.13 16.61
N SER A 6 10.18 -0.14 16.87
CA SER A 6 11.11 -0.90 16.01
C SER A 6 10.41 -1.69 14.89
N GLU A 7 9.24 -1.26 14.46
CA GLU A 7 8.49 -1.92 13.40
C GLU A 7 9.19 -1.57 12.08
N ARG A 8 9.94 -2.54 11.55
CA ARG A 8 10.68 -2.37 10.30
C ARG A 8 9.65 -2.30 9.18
N SER A 9 9.38 -1.09 8.71
CA SER A 9 8.66 -0.92 7.46
C SER A 9 9.55 -1.36 6.28
N TRP A 10 8.93 -1.95 5.28
CA TRP A 10 9.57 -2.41 4.07
C TRP A 10 8.72 -2.03 2.86
N GLN A 11 9.39 -1.74 1.75
CA GLN A 11 8.76 -1.38 0.49
C GLN A 11 9.40 -2.12 -0.66
N ARG A 12 8.59 -2.49 -1.65
CA ARG A 12 9.02 -3.00 -2.94
C ARG A 12 8.22 -2.36 -4.06
N ALA A 13 8.91 -1.57 -4.87
CA ALA A 13 8.39 -1.08 -6.13
C ALA A 13 8.50 -2.19 -7.19
N GLY A 14 7.36 -2.62 -7.72
CA GLY A 14 7.25 -3.44 -8.92
C GLY A 14 7.09 -2.58 -10.16
N HIS A 15 6.77 -3.21 -11.30
CA HIS A 15 6.52 -2.49 -12.55
C HIS A 15 5.17 -1.75 -12.53
N GLU A 16 4.08 -2.45 -12.21
CA GLU A 16 2.73 -1.89 -12.19
C GLU A 16 2.28 -1.45 -10.79
N TYR A 17 2.78 -2.10 -9.74
CA TYR A 17 2.37 -1.85 -8.35
C TYR A 17 3.56 -1.71 -7.40
N THR A 18 3.36 -0.95 -6.34
CA THR A 18 4.24 -0.86 -5.18
C THR A 18 3.55 -1.49 -3.98
N LEU A 19 4.27 -2.37 -3.29
CA LEU A 19 3.87 -2.97 -2.02
C LEU A 19 4.64 -2.28 -0.90
N TRP A 20 3.92 -1.84 0.13
CA TRP A 20 4.47 -1.35 1.39
C TRP A 20 3.87 -2.17 2.54
N MET A 21 4.66 -2.43 3.56
CA MET A 21 4.18 -3.10 4.77
C MET A 21 5.00 -2.70 5.98
N ASP A 22 4.38 -2.77 7.15
CA ASP A 22 5.06 -2.74 8.44
C ASP A 22 4.61 -3.93 9.31
N GLY A 23 4.67 -3.77 10.64
CA GLY A 23 4.24 -4.80 11.59
C GLY A 23 2.72 -4.96 11.69
N GLU A 24 1.94 -3.98 11.23
CA GLU A 24 0.50 -3.89 11.46
C GLU A 24 -0.27 -3.94 10.13
N GLU A 25 0.17 -3.21 9.11
CA GLU A 25 -0.60 -2.99 7.88
C GLU A 25 0.19 -3.28 6.61
N VAL A 26 -0.56 -3.56 5.54
CA VAL A 26 -0.08 -3.75 4.17
C VAL A 26 -0.83 -2.83 3.25
N MET A 27 -0.08 -2.12 2.39
CA MET A 27 -0.62 -1.22 1.37
C MET A 27 -0.11 -1.65 -0.02
N VAL A 28 -1.04 -1.86 -0.95
CA VAL A 28 -0.76 -2.09 -2.37
C VAL A 28 -1.25 -0.88 -3.15
N ARG A 29 -0.38 -0.27 -3.96
CA ARG A 29 -0.67 0.93 -4.76
C ARG A 29 -0.27 0.72 -6.21
N ALA A 30 -1.10 1.14 -7.16
CA ALA A 30 -0.70 1.23 -8.56
C ALA A 30 0.33 2.35 -8.79
N ASN A 31 1.39 2.05 -9.54
CA ASN A 31 2.46 3.01 -9.83
C ASN A 31 1.99 4.14 -10.76
N GLN A 32 0.95 3.91 -11.57
CA GLN A 32 0.39 4.92 -12.49
C GLN A 32 -0.27 6.11 -11.78
N LEU A 33 -0.38 6.08 -10.45
CA LEU A 33 -0.66 7.25 -9.60
C LEU A 33 0.55 8.21 -9.51
N GLU A 34 1.29 8.44 -10.60
CA GLU A 34 2.28 9.53 -10.65
C GLU A 34 1.51 10.84 -10.82
N PHE A 35 1.40 11.61 -9.74
CA PHE A 35 0.82 12.96 -9.72
C PHE A 35 1.69 13.91 -10.56
N ALA A 36 1.57 13.83 -11.89
CA ALA A 36 2.14 14.80 -12.82
C ALA A 36 1.15 15.95 -13.03
N GLY A 37 0.89 16.75 -11.99
CA GLY A 37 0.04 17.93 -12.09
C GLY A 37 -0.10 18.64 -10.76
N ASP A 38 0.24 19.93 -10.72
CA ASP A 38 0.26 20.79 -9.52
C ASP A 38 -1.14 21.10 -8.93
N GLU A 39 -2.20 20.44 -9.40
CA GLU A 39 -3.57 20.69 -8.95
C GLU A 39 -4.30 19.36 -8.73
N MET A 40 -4.59 19.05 -7.46
CA MET A 40 -5.40 17.90 -7.08
C MET A 40 -6.87 18.24 -7.35
N GLU A 41 -7.39 17.89 -8.54
CA GLU A 41 -8.78 18.18 -8.91
C GLU A 41 -9.79 17.41 -8.04
N GLU A 42 -10.88 18.11 -7.67
CA GLU A 42 -12.03 17.56 -6.95
C GLU A 42 -12.70 16.44 -7.78
N GLY A 43 -12.39 15.18 -7.46
CA GLY A 43 -12.90 14.01 -8.21
C GLY A 43 -11.95 12.81 -8.28
N MET A 44 -10.69 12.99 -7.89
CA MET A 44 -9.68 11.92 -7.86
C MET A 44 -9.88 10.86 -6.75
N ASN A 45 -10.98 10.90 -5.99
CA ASN A 45 -11.26 9.91 -4.94
C ASN A 45 -11.49 8.48 -5.50
N TYR A 46 -12.06 8.35 -6.72
CA TYR A 46 -12.35 7.04 -7.31
C TYR A 46 -11.10 6.27 -7.75
N TYR A 47 -10.03 6.97 -8.14
CA TYR A 47 -8.75 6.34 -8.48
C TYR A 47 -7.96 5.96 -7.22
N ASP A 48 -8.24 6.58 -6.08
CA ASP A 48 -7.66 6.16 -4.80
C ASP A 48 -8.26 4.79 -4.39
N GLU A 49 -9.58 4.65 -4.35
CA GLU A 49 -10.22 3.44 -3.78
C GLU A 49 -10.04 2.15 -4.60
N GLU A 50 -9.91 2.22 -5.93
CA GLU A 50 -9.70 1.02 -6.77
C GLU A 50 -8.22 0.71 -7.04
N SER A 51 -7.34 1.71 -6.97
CA SER A 51 -5.91 1.54 -7.28
C SER A 51 -5.00 1.58 -6.04
N LEU A 52 -5.60 1.75 -4.86
CA LEU A 52 -5.02 1.60 -3.54
C LEU A 52 -5.80 0.52 -2.76
N SER A 53 -5.11 -0.36 -2.07
CA SER A 53 -5.73 -1.33 -1.16
C SER A 53 -4.94 -1.41 0.13
N LEU A 54 -5.65 -1.35 1.25
CA LEU A 54 -5.09 -1.47 2.60
C LEU A 54 -5.75 -2.62 3.35
N CYS A 55 -4.95 -3.39 4.07
CA CYS A 55 -5.42 -4.45 4.95
C CYS A 55 -4.40 -4.72 6.06
N GLY A 56 -4.82 -5.46 7.09
CA GLY A 56 -3.88 -5.95 8.11
C GLY A 56 -2.94 -7.01 7.54
N VAL A 57 -1.75 -7.14 8.14
CA VAL A 57 -0.77 -8.16 7.72
C VAL A 57 -1.35 -9.58 7.75
N GLU A 58 -2.19 -9.90 8.76
CA GLU A 58 -2.80 -11.21 8.90
C GLU A 58 -3.76 -11.56 7.75
N ASP A 59 -4.53 -10.59 7.27
CA ASP A 59 -5.45 -10.77 6.15
C ASP A 59 -4.68 -10.91 4.83
N PHE A 60 -3.65 -10.08 4.63
CA PHE A 60 -2.80 -10.16 3.46
C PHE A 60 -2.13 -11.54 3.32
N LEU A 61 -1.59 -12.07 4.42
CA LEU A 61 -0.95 -13.39 4.42
C LEU A 61 -1.93 -14.52 4.10
N GLN A 62 -3.19 -14.42 4.55
CA GLN A 62 -4.23 -15.40 4.18
C GLN A 62 -4.50 -15.40 2.69
N VAL A 63 -4.60 -14.21 2.06
CA VAL A 63 -4.82 -14.08 0.62
C VAL A 63 -3.63 -14.64 -0.17
N VAL A 64 -2.39 -14.30 0.23
CA VAL A 64 -1.18 -14.80 -0.43
C VAL A 64 -1.06 -16.32 -0.30
N ALA A 65 -1.42 -16.89 0.85
CA ALA A 65 -1.36 -18.35 1.05
C ALA A 65 -2.45 -19.13 0.29
N ALA A 66 -3.53 -18.45 -0.13
CA ALA A 66 -4.62 -19.05 -0.89
C ALA A 66 -4.38 -19.07 -2.42
N TYR A 67 -3.31 -18.42 -2.90
CA TYR A 67 -2.91 -18.32 -4.31
C TYR A 67 -1.65 -19.14 -4.61
#